data_AF-A0A7R9L072-F1
#
_entry.id   AF-A0A7R9L072-F1
#
_cell.length_a   1.000
_cell.length_b   1.000
_cell.length_c   1.000
_cell.angle_alpha   90.00
_cell.angle_beta   90.00
_cell.angle_gamma   90.00
#
_symmetry.space_group_name_H-M   'P 1'
#
loop_
_entity.id
_entity.type
_entity.pdbx_description
1 polymer ?
#
loop_
_entity_poly.entity_id
_entity_poly.type
_entity_poly.pdbx_seq_one_letter_code
_entity_poly.pdbx_strand_id
1 'polypeptide(L)'
;MDYYDLSYGRVGAPLQGVRVKFIDWEEGGYYRTDRPNPRGEIAIGGDSVVTEYYKLGEQTREAFRTDKQGVRWFNTGDIGQMFADGTIAIIDRRKDLFKLQNGQYVSLENIEAALKSCQYVDHICVCGGDYSNELTALVSPNRANLHKLAKELGIKGSEVGDLCVNPHLRERIYAAIVRTGQSAGISTKEIPVRIHLVPDEWSPDNDMMTAAMKMKRKTVERVYRNEIMGVLFAIQLQQVFEKSLDLNATFGQIKCLTVGMFKAYAGGDHEPIRQQLSNAFSLRPLLILFCINITVVVADGNKLIQTQHGDKEVKIVREFNGAELKVTASVGNVVSVCIYAKQ
;
A
#
# COMPACT_ATOMS: atom_id res chain seq x y z
N MET A 1 11.67 -15.04 -33.85
CA MET A 1 12.57 -14.72 -32.72
C MET A 1 13.98 -14.90 -33.23
N ASP A 2 14.84 -13.93 -32.98
CA ASP A 2 16.27 -14.11 -33.23
C ASP A 2 16.76 -15.24 -32.30
N TYR A 3 17.48 -16.22 -32.84
CA TYR A 3 17.89 -17.42 -32.09
C TYR A 3 18.82 -17.07 -30.92
N TYR A 4 19.43 -15.88 -30.96
CA TYR A 4 20.37 -15.38 -29.96
C TYR A 4 19.76 -14.33 -29.01
N ASP A 5 18.45 -14.05 -29.11
CA ASP A 5 17.80 -13.14 -28.17
C ASP A 5 17.62 -13.81 -26.80
N LEU A 6 18.50 -13.47 -25.87
CA LEU A 6 18.46 -13.90 -24.47
C LEU A 6 17.72 -12.91 -23.57
N SER A 7 17.02 -11.92 -24.15
CA SER A 7 16.26 -10.96 -23.36
C SER A 7 15.06 -11.62 -22.68
N TYR A 8 14.83 -11.23 -21.43
CA TYR A 8 13.73 -11.73 -20.60
C TYR A 8 12.65 -10.66 -20.43
N GLY A 9 11.44 -11.08 -20.02
CA GLY A 9 10.30 -10.18 -19.79
C GLY A 9 9.48 -9.85 -21.05
N ARG A 10 9.83 -10.42 -22.21
CA ARG A 10 9.06 -10.31 -23.45
C ARG A 10 8.52 -11.67 -23.86
N VAL A 11 7.32 -11.69 -24.45
CA VAL A 11 6.66 -12.91 -24.97
C VAL A 11 6.89 -13.12 -26.47
N GLY A 12 7.72 -12.28 -27.07
CA GLY A 12 8.04 -12.33 -28.50
C GLY A 12 6.99 -11.65 -29.39
N ALA A 13 7.14 -11.86 -30.68
CA ALA A 13 6.23 -11.35 -31.70
C ALA A 13 5.03 -12.30 -31.90
N PRO A 14 3.88 -11.79 -32.37
CA PRO A 14 2.74 -12.62 -32.70
C PRO A 14 3.08 -13.73 -33.70
N LEU A 15 2.43 -14.88 -33.56
CA LEU A 15 2.54 -15.98 -34.51
C LEU A 15 1.93 -15.59 -35.87
N GLN A 16 2.40 -16.26 -36.92
CA GLN A 16 1.85 -16.07 -38.26
C GLN A 16 0.35 -16.38 -38.28
N GLY A 17 -0.43 -15.50 -38.93
CA GLY A 17 -1.89 -15.61 -38.99
C GLY A 17 -2.62 -15.04 -37.76
N VAL A 18 -1.91 -14.76 -36.66
CA VAL A 18 -2.46 -14.06 -35.50
C VAL A 18 -2.33 -12.55 -35.71
N ARG A 19 -3.46 -11.86 -35.65
CA ARG A 19 -3.53 -10.40 -35.62
C ARG A 19 -3.53 -9.95 -34.17
N VAL A 20 -2.75 -8.92 -33.85
CA VAL A 20 -2.75 -8.32 -32.52
C VAL A 20 -3.04 -6.84 -32.66
N LYS A 21 -3.86 -6.32 -31.74
CA LYS A 21 -4.06 -4.90 -31.56
C LYS A 21 -4.04 -4.56 -30.08
N PHE A 22 -3.69 -3.32 -29.80
CA PHE A 22 -3.79 -2.74 -28.48
C PHE A 22 -5.05 -1.88 -28.44
N ILE A 23 -5.77 -1.94 -27.34
CA ILE A 23 -6.96 -1.14 -27.07
C ILE A 23 -6.60 -0.17 -25.95
N ASP A 24 -6.84 1.12 -26.19
CA ASP A 24 -6.62 2.15 -25.17
C ASP A 24 -7.48 1.84 -23.94
N TRP A 25 -6.86 1.86 -22.75
CA TRP A 25 -7.57 1.70 -21.50
C TRP A 25 -7.45 3.00 -20.71
N GLU A 26 -8.42 3.88 -20.96
CA GLU A 26 -8.45 5.24 -20.43
C GLU A 26 -8.45 5.27 -18.90
N GLU A 27 -9.22 4.38 -18.27
CA GLU A 27 -9.27 4.30 -16.81
C GLU A 27 -7.88 3.98 -16.24
N GLY A 28 -7.13 3.10 -16.91
CA GLY A 28 -5.81 2.64 -16.51
C GLY A 28 -4.66 3.59 -16.85
N GLY A 29 -4.91 4.60 -17.70
CA GLY A 29 -3.86 5.46 -18.23
C GLY A 29 -2.89 4.74 -19.19
N TYR A 30 -3.34 3.67 -19.86
CA TYR A 30 -2.55 2.94 -20.85
C TYR A 30 -3.03 3.25 -22.25
N TYR A 31 -2.17 3.85 -23.06
CA TYR A 31 -2.53 4.33 -24.39
C TYR A 31 -1.56 3.82 -25.45
N ARG A 32 -2.07 3.61 -26.66
CA ARG A 32 -1.28 3.29 -27.86
C ARG A 32 -0.35 4.45 -28.24
N THR A 33 -0.64 5.64 -27.75
CA THR A 33 0.18 6.84 -27.92
C THR A 33 1.31 6.95 -26.89
N ASP A 34 1.36 6.07 -25.89
CA ASP A 34 2.41 6.07 -24.88
C ASP A 34 3.80 5.93 -25.50
N ARG A 35 4.78 6.49 -24.79
CA ARG A 35 6.19 6.50 -25.17
C ARG A 35 7.04 6.04 -23.98
N PRO A 36 8.14 5.30 -24.22
CA PRO A 36 8.72 4.96 -25.52
C PRO A 36 7.93 3.90 -26.30
N ASN A 37 7.12 3.09 -25.61
CA ASN A 37 6.37 1.99 -26.19
C ASN A 37 4.85 2.22 -26.09
N PRO A 38 4.07 1.95 -27.14
CA PRO A 38 2.61 1.86 -27.08
C PRO A 38 2.15 0.83 -26.05
N ARG A 39 1.12 1.15 -25.26
CA ARG A 39 0.53 0.27 -24.25
C ARG A 39 -0.98 0.18 -24.38
N GLY A 40 -1.58 -0.78 -23.69
CA GLY A 40 -3.03 -0.99 -23.70
C GLY A 40 -3.43 -2.44 -23.49
N GLU A 41 -4.74 -2.68 -23.48
CA GLU A 41 -5.29 -4.02 -23.41
C GLU A 41 -5.03 -4.76 -24.73
N ILE A 42 -4.45 -5.96 -24.64
CA ILE A 42 -4.13 -6.80 -25.79
C ILE A 42 -5.42 -7.47 -26.28
N ALA A 43 -5.72 -7.28 -27.55
CA ALA A 43 -6.74 -8.04 -28.26
C ALA A 43 -6.12 -8.82 -29.42
N ILE A 44 -6.53 -10.08 -29.55
CA ILE A 44 -6.02 -11.00 -30.56
C ILE A 44 -7.13 -11.39 -31.53
N GLY A 45 -6.78 -11.59 -32.79
CA GLY A 45 -7.69 -12.02 -33.84
C GLY A 45 -7.01 -13.00 -34.79
N GLY A 46 -7.78 -13.64 -35.67
CA GLY A 46 -7.29 -14.66 -36.60
C GLY A 46 -7.88 -16.04 -36.33
N ASP A 47 -7.58 -16.97 -37.22
CA ASP A 47 -8.28 -18.28 -37.28
C ASP A 47 -7.94 -19.19 -36.08
N SER A 48 -6.84 -18.92 -35.39
CA SER A 48 -6.45 -19.65 -34.17
C SER A 48 -7.23 -19.24 -32.92
N VAL A 49 -8.06 -18.20 -32.99
CA VAL A 49 -8.84 -17.70 -31.85
C VAL A 49 -10.17 -18.46 -31.74
N VAL A 50 -10.50 -18.94 -30.53
CA VAL A 50 -11.72 -19.70 -30.26
C VAL A 50 -12.99 -18.92 -30.64
N THR A 51 -14.00 -19.64 -31.12
CA THR A 51 -15.27 -19.06 -31.58
C THR A 51 -16.19 -18.65 -30.42
N GLU A 52 -16.22 -19.39 -29.32
CA GLU A 52 -17.11 -19.07 -28.20
C GLU A 52 -16.68 -19.74 -26.91
N TYR A 53 -17.22 -19.24 -25.79
CA TYR A 53 -17.27 -20.00 -24.56
C TYR A 53 -18.48 -20.94 -24.61
N TYR A 54 -18.22 -22.24 -24.42
CA TYR A 54 -19.25 -23.28 -24.51
C TYR A 54 -20.41 -22.99 -23.53
N LYS A 55 -21.63 -22.86 -24.08
CA LYS A 55 -22.87 -22.56 -23.34
C LYS A 55 -22.87 -21.23 -22.57
N LEU A 56 -21.98 -20.31 -22.91
CA LEU A 56 -21.79 -19.05 -22.19
C LEU A 56 -21.91 -17.87 -23.17
N GLY A 57 -23.12 -17.68 -23.70
CA GLY A 57 -23.39 -16.71 -24.76
C GLY A 57 -23.15 -15.24 -24.34
N GLU A 58 -23.49 -14.87 -23.10
CA GLU A 58 -23.25 -13.51 -22.60
C GLU A 58 -21.75 -13.19 -22.49
N GLN A 59 -21.00 -14.06 -21.83
CA GLN A 59 -19.55 -13.91 -21.68
C GLN A 59 -18.83 -13.93 -23.03
N THR A 60 -19.34 -14.72 -23.99
CA THR A 60 -18.86 -14.70 -25.37
C THR A 60 -19.10 -13.35 -26.04
N ARG A 61 -20.26 -12.72 -25.83
CA ARG A 61 -20.51 -11.37 -26.39
C ARG A 61 -19.66 -10.29 -25.73
N GLU A 62 -19.33 -10.44 -24.45
CA GLU A 62 -18.48 -9.48 -23.74
C GLU A 62 -17.01 -9.58 -24.15
N ALA A 63 -16.48 -10.81 -24.28
CA ALA A 63 -15.08 -11.05 -24.56
C ALA A 63 -14.69 -10.85 -26.03
N PHE A 64 -15.66 -10.91 -26.94
CA PHE A 64 -15.41 -10.83 -28.37
C PHE A 64 -16.04 -9.60 -29.01
N ARG A 65 -15.28 -8.92 -29.88
CA ARG A 65 -15.74 -7.75 -30.62
C ARG A 65 -15.37 -7.86 -32.08
N THR A 66 -16.31 -7.61 -32.97
CA THR A 66 -16.05 -7.54 -34.41
C THR A 66 -15.84 -6.08 -34.81
N ASP A 67 -14.76 -5.80 -35.52
CA ASP A 67 -14.51 -4.45 -36.03
C ASP A 67 -15.24 -4.17 -37.35
N LYS A 68 -15.11 -2.93 -37.86
CA LYS A 68 -15.74 -2.50 -39.11
C LYS A 68 -15.25 -3.26 -40.35
N GLN A 69 -14.11 -3.94 -40.24
CA GLN A 69 -13.49 -4.72 -41.32
C GLN A 69 -13.90 -6.20 -41.25
N GLY A 70 -14.80 -6.56 -40.32
CA GLY A 70 -15.27 -7.93 -40.12
C GLY A 70 -14.31 -8.81 -39.33
N VAL A 71 -13.23 -8.26 -38.78
CA VAL A 71 -12.26 -9.03 -38.00
C VAL A 71 -12.81 -9.22 -36.60
N ARG A 72 -12.87 -10.48 -36.15
CA ARG A 72 -13.27 -10.83 -34.80
C ARG A 72 -12.06 -10.79 -33.86
N TRP A 73 -12.18 -10.01 -32.81
CA TRP A 73 -11.15 -9.79 -31.80
C TRP A 73 -11.59 -10.37 -30.47
N PHE A 74 -10.68 -11.08 -29.83
CA PHE A 74 -10.80 -11.56 -28.47
C PHE A 74 -10.02 -10.64 -27.53
N ASN A 75 -10.70 -10.08 -26.54
CA ASN A 75 -10.08 -9.30 -25.48
C ASN A 75 -9.45 -10.26 -24.47
N THR A 76 -8.12 -10.24 -24.37
CA THR A 76 -7.38 -11.18 -23.51
C THR A 76 -7.53 -10.87 -22.03
N GLY A 77 -7.88 -9.61 -21.70
CA GLY A 77 -7.83 -9.08 -20.33
C GLY A 77 -6.41 -8.77 -19.85
N ASP A 78 -5.40 -8.89 -20.72
CA ASP A 78 -4.00 -8.58 -20.43
C ASP A 78 -3.67 -7.16 -20.87
N ILE A 79 -2.99 -6.40 -20.02
CA ILE A 79 -2.35 -5.14 -20.40
C ILE A 79 -0.94 -5.45 -20.85
N GLY A 80 -0.54 -4.92 -22.00
CA GLY A 80 0.81 -5.11 -22.53
C GLY A 80 1.47 -3.82 -22.97
N GLN A 81 2.68 -3.99 -23.49
CA GLN A 81 3.39 -2.99 -24.28
C GLN A 81 3.98 -3.60 -25.55
N MET A 82 3.98 -2.84 -26.64
CA MET A 82 4.59 -3.22 -27.91
C MET A 82 5.95 -2.54 -28.06
N PHE A 83 7.00 -3.31 -28.33
CA PHE A 83 8.33 -2.79 -28.63
C PHE A 83 8.51 -2.51 -30.12
N ALA A 84 9.50 -1.69 -30.45
CA ALA A 84 9.80 -1.29 -31.83
C ALA A 84 10.18 -2.46 -32.75
N ASP A 85 10.67 -3.57 -32.19
CA ASP A 85 11.01 -4.81 -32.90
C ASP A 85 9.79 -5.73 -33.15
N GLY A 86 8.58 -5.30 -32.76
CA GLY A 86 7.34 -6.06 -32.91
C GLY A 86 7.13 -7.12 -31.82
N THR A 87 8.00 -7.18 -30.81
CA THR A 87 7.80 -8.04 -29.64
C THR A 87 6.87 -7.38 -28.62
N ILE A 88 6.17 -8.21 -27.86
CA ILE A 88 5.23 -7.77 -26.82
C ILE A 88 5.79 -8.15 -25.45
N ALA A 89 5.59 -7.28 -24.45
CA ALA A 89 5.67 -7.68 -23.04
C ALA A 89 4.29 -7.56 -22.40
N ILE A 90 3.94 -8.53 -21.57
CA ILE A 90 2.74 -8.49 -20.74
C ILE A 90 3.12 -7.73 -19.46
N ILE A 91 2.33 -6.71 -19.14
CA ILE A 91 2.50 -5.91 -17.93
C ILE A 91 1.80 -6.62 -16.77
N ASP A 92 0.48 -6.82 -16.89
CA ASP A 92 -0.33 -7.52 -15.89
C ASP A 92 -1.75 -7.79 -16.43
N ARG A 93 -2.59 -8.50 -15.67
CA ARG A 93 -4.03 -8.57 -15.94
C ARG A 93 -4.68 -7.24 -15.61
N ARG A 94 -5.59 -6.76 -16.48
CA ARG A 94 -6.38 -5.54 -16.24
C ARG A 94 -7.10 -5.54 -14.89
N LYS A 95 -7.55 -6.71 -14.43
CA LYS A 95 -8.27 -6.87 -13.15
C LYS A 95 -7.35 -6.94 -11.93
N ASP A 96 -6.07 -7.24 -12.11
CA ASP A 96 -5.11 -7.43 -11.02
C ASP A 96 -4.27 -6.15 -10.78
N LEU A 97 -4.34 -5.18 -11.70
CA LEU A 97 -3.74 -3.85 -11.52
C LEU A 97 -4.42 -3.08 -10.40
N PHE A 98 -3.61 -2.61 -9.45
CA PHE A 98 -4.07 -1.89 -8.28
C PHE A 98 -4.21 -0.39 -8.61
N LYS A 99 -5.35 0.21 -8.25
CA LYS A 99 -5.61 1.63 -8.47
C LYS A 99 -5.23 2.45 -7.25
N LEU A 100 -4.27 3.35 -7.40
CA LEU A 100 -3.92 4.37 -6.42
C LEU A 100 -4.98 5.49 -6.39
N GLN A 101 -5.04 6.25 -5.29
CA GLN A 101 -6.01 7.34 -5.11
C GLN A 101 -5.90 8.46 -6.16
N ASN A 102 -4.71 8.70 -6.71
CA ASN A 102 -4.46 9.63 -7.80
C ASN A 102 -4.96 9.12 -9.17
N GLY A 103 -5.56 7.92 -9.22
CA GLY A 103 -6.06 7.29 -10.44
C GLY A 103 -5.02 6.48 -11.22
N GLN A 104 -3.76 6.44 -10.78
CA GLN A 104 -2.72 5.64 -11.41
C GLN A 104 -2.91 4.16 -11.11
N TYR A 105 -2.69 3.31 -12.12
CA TYR A 105 -2.71 1.86 -11.97
C TYR A 105 -1.28 1.33 -11.88
N VAL A 106 -1.04 0.44 -10.91
CA VAL A 106 0.27 -0.14 -10.62
C VAL A 106 0.17 -1.66 -10.55
N SER A 107 1.17 -2.36 -11.10
CA SER A 107 1.29 -3.80 -10.96
C SER A 107 2.04 -4.12 -9.68
N LEU A 108 1.30 -4.57 -8.66
CA LEU A 108 1.89 -4.95 -7.38
C LEU A 108 2.80 -6.18 -7.53
N GLU A 109 2.41 -7.18 -8.35
CA GLU A 109 3.22 -8.37 -8.59
C GLU A 109 4.56 -8.01 -9.26
N ASN A 110 4.57 -7.07 -10.21
CA ASN A 110 5.81 -6.62 -10.85
C ASN A 110 6.76 -5.92 -9.85
N ILE A 111 6.22 -5.06 -8.98
CA ILE A 111 7.00 -4.40 -7.93
C ILE A 111 7.55 -5.46 -6.95
N GLU A 112 6.73 -6.41 -6.52
CA GLU A 112 7.14 -7.50 -5.62
C GLU A 112 8.26 -8.35 -6.24
N ALA A 113 8.12 -8.73 -7.50
CA ALA A 113 9.12 -9.51 -8.22
C ALA A 113 10.47 -8.77 -8.32
N ALA A 114 10.44 -7.47 -8.61
CA ALA A 114 11.64 -6.64 -8.65
C ALA A 114 12.31 -6.55 -7.27
N LEU A 115 11.53 -6.27 -6.22
CA LEU A 115 12.04 -6.08 -4.86
C LEU A 115 12.51 -7.39 -4.19
N LYS A 116 12.02 -8.55 -4.65
CA LYS A 116 12.46 -9.88 -4.17
C LYS A 116 13.95 -10.14 -4.42
N SER A 117 14.58 -9.44 -5.36
CA SER A 117 16.03 -9.52 -5.60
C SER A 117 16.89 -8.88 -4.49
N CYS A 118 16.26 -8.17 -3.54
CA CYS A 118 16.97 -7.58 -2.41
C CYS A 118 17.45 -8.68 -1.44
N GLN A 119 18.74 -8.68 -1.09
CA GLN A 119 19.34 -9.72 -0.24
C GLN A 119 18.66 -9.90 1.14
N TYR A 120 17.99 -8.87 1.65
CA TYR A 120 17.32 -8.93 2.96
C TYR A 120 15.88 -9.43 2.87
N VAL A 121 15.32 -9.58 1.66
CA VAL A 121 13.94 -9.97 1.43
C VAL A 121 13.91 -11.44 1.04
N ASP A 122 13.10 -12.24 1.74
CA ASP A 122 12.78 -13.60 1.29
C ASP A 122 11.45 -13.59 0.52
N HIS A 123 10.44 -12.99 1.15
CA HIS A 123 9.14 -12.72 0.54
C HIS A 123 8.67 -11.30 0.84
N ILE A 124 7.93 -10.72 -0.10
CA ILE A 124 7.38 -9.38 0.00
C ILE A 124 5.94 -9.37 -0.53
N CYS A 125 5.06 -8.67 0.18
CA CYS A 125 3.70 -8.39 -0.24
C CYS A 125 3.49 -6.89 -0.17
N VAL A 126 3.34 -6.25 -1.32
CA VAL A 126 3.05 -4.83 -1.45
C VAL A 126 1.54 -4.64 -1.38
N CYS A 127 1.10 -3.76 -0.50
CA CYS A 127 -0.30 -3.41 -0.27
C CYS A 127 -0.48 -1.92 -0.52
N GLY A 128 -1.52 -1.55 -1.27
CA GLY A 128 -1.96 -0.17 -1.35
C GLY A 128 -3.04 0.12 -0.31
N GLY A 129 -3.03 1.34 0.22
CA GLY A 129 -4.09 1.80 1.11
C GLY A 129 -5.25 2.39 0.31
N ASP A 130 -6.48 2.09 0.71
CA ASP A 130 -7.69 2.65 0.08
C ASP A 130 -7.73 4.19 0.09
N TYR A 131 -6.96 4.85 0.96
CA TYR A 131 -6.98 6.31 1.12
C TYR A 131 -5.62 6.98 0.88
N SER A 132 -4.60 6.22 0.48
CA SER A 132 -3.25 6.74 0.29
C SER A 132 -2.75 6.50 -1.13
N ASN A 133 -1.96 7.44 -1.65
CA ASN A 133 -1.17 7.26 -2.86
C ASN A 133 0.13 6.49 -2.59
N GLU A 134 0.42 6.20 -1.33
CA GLU A 134 1.64 5.51 -0.91
C GLU A 134 1.39 4.01 -0.81
N LEU A 135 2.31 3.24 -1.38
CA LEU A 135 2.35 1.80 -1.20
C LEU A 135 3.09 1.46 0.10
N THR A 136 2.60 0.43 0.79
CA THR A 136 3.24 -0.16 1.96
C THR A 136 3.62 -1.59 1.63
N ALA A 137 4.69 -2.12 2.19
CA ALA A 137 5.05 -3.54 2.00
C ALA A 137 5.20 -4.30 3.32
N LEU A 138 4.65 -5.51 3.35
CA LEU A 138 5.02 -6.54 4.32
C LEU A 138 6.22 -7.31 3.78
N VAL A 139 7.24 -7.45 4.60
CA VAL A 139 8.49 -8.10 4.23
C VAL A 139 8.78 -9.22 5.21
N SER A 140 8.80 -10.46 4.72
CA SER A 140 9.39 -11.59 5.44
C SER A 140 10.89 -11.56 5.15
N PRO A 141 11.75 -11.24 6.13
CA PRO A 141 13.16 -11.02 5.89
C PRO A 141 13.92 -12.35 5.77
N ASN A 142 14.97 -12.36 4.95
CA ASN A 142 15.90 -13.47 4.93
C ASN A 142 16.62 -13.56 6.30
N ARG A 143 16.33 -14.62 7.07
CA ARG A 143 16.81 -14.77 8.45
C ARG A 143 18.33 -14.71 8.56
N ALA A 144 19.05 -15.35 7.65
CA ALA A 144 20.52 -15.36 7.68
C ALA A 144 21.10 -13.94 7.48
N ASN A 145 20.59 -13.21 6.49
CA ASN A 145 21.05 -11.85 6.21
C ASN A 145 20.58 -10.84 7.25
N LEU A 146 19.41 -11.05 7.86
CA LEU A 146 18.93 -10.24 8.99
C LEU A 146 19.85 -10.37 10.20
N HIS A 147 20.21 -11.60 10.60
CA HIS A 147 21.12 -11.82 11.73
C HIS A 147 22.53 -11.29 11.44
N LYS A 148 23.01 -11.43 10.21
CA LYS A 148 24.30 -10.85 9.79
C LYS A 148 24.29 -9.33 9.95
N LEU A 149 23.26 -8.66 9.43
CA LEU A 149 23.12 -7.20 9.55
C LEU A 149 22.99 -6.76 11.02
N ALA A 150 22.25 -7.50 11.84
CA ALA A 150 22.12 -7.20 13.27
C ALA A 150 23.47 -7.26 14.00
N LYS A 151 24.31 -8.24 13.68
CA LYS A 151 25.68 -8.37 14.21
C LYS A 151 26.57 -7.21 13.77
N GLU A 152 26.53 -6.85 12.49
CA GLU A 152 27.31 -5.73 11.94
C GLU A 152 26.94 -4.39 12.61
N LEU A 153 25.68 -4.21 13.00
CA LEU A 153 25.19 -3.02 13.68
C LEU A 153 25.32 -3.08 15.22
N GLY A 154 25.85 -4.17 15.77
CA GLY A 154 25.98 -4.35 17.23
C GLY A 154 24.65 -4.44 17.98
N ILE A 155 23.57 -4.84 17.30
CA ILE A 155 22.22 -4.92 17.90
C ILE A 155 22.11 -6.21 18.72
N LYS A 156 21.69 -6.07 19.98
CA LYS A 156 21.44 -7.20 20.88
C LYS A 156 20.05 -7.77 20.58
N GLY A 157 19.99 -9.06 20.30
CA GLY A 157 18.76 -9.79 19.98
C GLY A 157 19.06 -11.00 19.12
N SER A 158 18.56 -12.16 19.51
CA SER A 158 18.75 -13.41 18.74
C SER A 158 17.46 -13.91 18.10
N GLU A 159 16.30 -13.42 18.55
CA GLU A 159 15.02 -13.80 17.98
C GLU A 159 14.63 -12.88 16.82
N VAL A 160 14.09 -13.48 15.76
CA VAL A 160 13.68 -12.76 14.55
C VAL A 160 12.61 -11.70 14.87
N GLY A 161 11.70 -11.99 15.80
CA GLY A 161 10.67 -11.07 16.28
C GLY A 161 11.24 -9.74 16.77
N ASP A 162 12.22 -9.79 17.67
CA ASP A 162 12.86 -8.60 18.23
C ASP A 162 13.60 -7.78 17.16
N LEU A 163 14.29 -8.49 16.24
CA LEU A 163 15.01 -7.86 15.14
C LEU A 163 14.07 -7.14 14.16
N CYS A 164 12.89 -7.70 13.90
CA CYS A 164 11.88 -7.10 13.01
C CYS A 164 11.29 -5.79 13.58
N VAL A 165 11.28 -5.63 14.91
CA VAL A 165 10.77 -4.43 15.58
C VAL A 165 11.82 -3.31 15.64
N ASN A 166 13.10 -3.63 15.47
CA ASN A 166 14.19 -2.67 15.60
C ASN A 166 14.15 -1.58 14.49
N PRO A 167 14.02 -0.29 14.85
CA PRO A 167 13.93 0.79 13.87
C PRO A 167 15.16 0.93 12.97
N HIS A 168 16.37 0.72 13.50
CA HIS A 168 17.61 0.85 12.73
C HIS A 168 17.76 -0.27 11.70
N LEU A 169 17.38 -1.50 12.03
CA LEU A 169 17.35 -2.59 11.05
C LEU A 169 16.36 -2.31 9.93
N ARG A 170 15.14 -1.88 10.30
CA ARG A 170 14.11 -1.52 9.33
C ARG A 170 14.57 -0.41 8.39
N GLU A 171 15.21 0.63 8.90
CA GLU A 171 15.75 1.72 8.08
C GLU A 171 16.82 1.24 7.10
N ARG A 172 17.73 0.37 7.54
CA ARG A 172 18.79 -0.20 6.67
C ARG A 172 18.24 -1.13 5.60
N ILE A 173 17.26 -1.95 5.95
CA ILE A 173 16.58 -2.84 4.99
C ILE A 173 15.76 -2.01 4.00
N TYR A 174 15.06 -0.99 4.47
CA TYR A 174 14.33 -0.06 3.61
C TYR A 174 15.25 0.62 2.59
N ALA A 175 16.38 1.16 3.03
CA ALA A 175 17.36 1.77 2.13
C ALA A 175 17.88 0.77 1.07
N ALA A 176 18.03 -0.51 1.43
CA ALA A 176 18.42 -1.55 0.48
C ALA A 176 17.30 -1.87 -0.52
N ILE A 177 16.04 -1.97 -0.07
CA ILE A 177 14.86 -2.18 -0.93
C ILE A 177 14.71 -1.03 -1.94
N VAL A 178 14.86 0.23 -1.50
CA VAL A 178 14.79 1.39 -2.38
C VAL A 178 15.88 1.32 -3.47
N ARG A 179 17.12 1.00 -3.10
CA ARG A 179 18.22 0.82 -4.07
C ARG A 179 17.91 -0.30 -5.06
N THR A 180 17.43 -1.44 -4.58
CA THR A 180 17.04 -2.57 -5.43
C THR A 180 15.94 -2.18 -6.42
N GLY A 181 14.89 -1.50 -5.97
CA GLY A 181 13.80 -1.04 -6.84
C GLY A 181 14.28 -0.08 -7.92
N GLN A 182 15.13 0.88 -7.57
CA GLN A 182 15.72 1.83 -8.51
C GLN A 182 16.61 1.13 -9.55
N SER A 183 17.46 0.19 -9.12
CA SER A 183 18.29 -0.61 -10.03
C SER A 183 17.47 -1.51 -10.95
N ALA A 184 16.29 -1.94 -10.53
CA ALA A 184 15.35 -2.71 -11.34
C ALA A 184 14.49 -1.85 -12.29
N GLY A 185 14.69 -0.52 -12.30
CA GLY A 185 13.93 0.40 -13.16
C GLY A 185 12.50 0.70 -12.69
N ILE A 186 12.17 0.35 -11.44
CA ILE A 186 10.89 0.71 -10.83
C ILE A 186 10.89 2.20 -10.50
N SER A 187 9.80 2.89 -10.83
CA SER A 187 9.65 4.31 -10.52
C SER A 187 9.73 4.54 -9.01
N THR A 188 10.43 5.57 -8.56
CA THR A 188 10.52 5.90 -7.12
C THR A 188 9.15 6.08 -6.47
N LYS A 189 8.12 6.47 -7.24
CA LYS A 189 6.74 6.62 -6.77
C LYS A 189 6.02 5.28 -6.56
N GLU A 190 6.49 4.22 -7.22
CA GLU A 190 5.96 2.86 -7.13
C GLU A 190 6.69 2.02 -6.09
N ILE A 191 7.85 2.47 -5.61
CA ILE A 191 8.55 1.82 -4.50
C ILE A 191 7.75 2.06 -3.21
N PRO A 192 7.45 1.02 -2.42
CA PRO A 192 6.73 1.17 -1.15
C PRO A 192 7.45 2.15 -0.23
N VAL A 193 6.76 3.18 0.24
CA VAL A 193 7.32 4.25 1.09
C VAL A 193 7.57 3.73 2.51
N ARG A 194 6.81 2.72 2.94
CA ARG A 194 6.90 2.10 4.26
C ARG A 194 7.00 0.60 4.14
N ILE A 195 7.82 0.01 5.00
CA ILE A 195 7.97 -1.43 5.11
C ILE A 195 7.68 -1.90 6.54
N HIS A 196 7.08 -3.08 6.66
CA HIS A 196 6.87 -3.77 7.91
C HIS A 196 7.50 -5.14 7.83
N LEU A 197 8.48 -5.36 8.69
CA LEU A 197 9.14 -6.66 8.83
C LEU A 197 8.23 -7.57 9.64
N VAL A 198 7.92 -8.75 9.09
CA VAL A 198 7.16 -9.79 9.77
C VAL A 198 8.11 -10.93 10.15
N PRO A 199 8.00 -11.49 11.37
CA PRO A 199 8.91 -12.54 11.82
C PRO A 199 8.60 -13.91 11.20
N ASP A 200 7.38 -14.12 10.74
CA ASP A 200 6.96 -15.39 10.18
C ASP A 200 7.57 -15.61 8.81
N GLU A 201 8.00 -16.85 8.58
CA GLU A 201 8.44 -17.34 7.29
C GLU A 201 7.21 -17.80 6.50
N TRP A 202 7.08 -17.37 5.26
CA TRP A 202 5.93 -17.72 4.45
C TRP A 202 6.23 -19.05 3.75
N SER A 203 5.34 -20.02 3.89
CA SER A 203 5.54 -21.35 3.34
C SER A 203 4.22 -21.92 2.81
N PRO A 204 4.27 -23.03 2.06
CA PRO A 204 3.06 -23.77 1.72
C PRO A 204 2.34 -24.31 2.96
N ASP A 205 3.09 -24.68 4.01
CA ASP A 205 2.57 -25.32 5.23
C ASP A 205 1.68 -24.38 6.05
N ASN A 206 1.98 -23.08 6.05
CA ASN A 206 1.15 -22.06 6.71
C ASN A 206 0.16 -21.36 5.76
N ASP A 207 -0.07 -21.94 4.58
CA ASP A 207 -1.01 -21.45 3.56
C ASP A 207 -0.71 -20.04 3.04
N MET A 208 0.48 -19.48 3.30
CA MET A 208 0.88 -18.18 2.75
C MET A 208 1.44 -18.28 1.33
N MET A 209 1.79 -19.50 0.91
CA MET A 209 2.29 -19.78 -0.44
C MET A 209 1.55 -20.93 -1.12
N THR A 210 1.62 -20.98 -2.44
CA THR A 210 1.28 -22.17 -3.22
C THR A 210 2.40 -23.19 -3.16
N ALA A 211 2.14 -24.44 -3.56
CA ALA A 211 3.18 -25.47 -3.70
C ALA A 211 4.30 -25.07 -4.68
N ALA A 212 4.03 -24.12 -5.59
CA ALA A 212 5.02 -23.54 -6.50
C ALA A 212 5.73 -22.29 -5.91
N MET A 213 5.64 -22.06 -4.60
CA MET A 213 6.23 -20.91 -3.91
C MET A 213 5.76 -19.54 -4.47
N LYS A 214 4.53 -19.47 -5.01
CA LYS A 214 3.86 -18.20 -5.32
C LYS A 214 3.10 -17.73 -4.08
N MET A 215 3.30 -16.47 -3.68
CA MET A 215 2.63 -15.86 -2.53
C MET A 215 1.11 -15.78 -2.73
N LYS A 216 0.33 -16.18 -1.72
CA LYS A 216 -1.14 -16.10 -1.72
C LYS A 216 -1.59 -14.80 -1.06
N ARG A 217 -1.70 -13.73 -1.87
CA ARG A 217 -2.02 -12.36 -1.41
C ARG A 217 -3.18 -12.28 -0.44
N LYS A 218 -4.33 -12.85 -0.80
CA LYS A 218 -5.54 -12.84 0.03
C LYS A 218 -5.34 -13.50 1.41
N THR A 219 -4.49 -14.53 1.49
CA THR A 219 -4.17 -15.20 2.75
C THR A 219 -3.23 -14.34 3.59
N VAL A 220 -2.15 -13.81 2.98
CA VAL A 220 -1.19 -12.92 3.66
C VAL A 220 -1.90 -11.67 4.20
N GLU A 221 -2.70 -11.00 3.37
CA GLU A 221 -3.47 -9.80 3.77
C GLU A 221 -4.50 -10.10 4.87
N ARG A 222 -5.03 -11.33 4.91
CA ARG A 222 -5.96 -11.75 5.97
C ARG A 222 -5.24 -12.01 7.28
N VAL A 223 -4.07 -12.67 7.25
CA VAL A 223 -3.28 -12.97 8.44
C VAL A 223 -2.75 -11.68 9.06
N TYR A 224 -2.13 -10.82 8.25
CA TYR A 224 -1.54 -9.56 8.71
C TYR A 224 -2.50 -8.37 8.63
N ARG A 225 -3.81 -8.63 8.63
CA ARG A 225 -4.81 -7.58 8.47
C ARG A 225 -4.63 -6.49 9.53
N ASN A 226 -4.35 -6.88 10.77
CA ASN A 226 -4.26 -5.93 11.88
C ASN A 226 -3.00 -5.05 11.77
N GLU A 227 -1.89 -5.64 11.35
CA GLU A 227 -0.62 -4.98 11.12
C GLU A 227 -0.73 -4.01 9.93
N ILE A 228 -1.30 -4.48 8.82
CA ILE A 228 -1.57 -3.66 7.63
C ILE A 228 -2.50 -2.51 8.01
N MET A 229 -3.62 -2.79 8.68
CA MET A 229 -4.60 -1.77 9.06
C MET A 229 -4.01 -0.75 10.04
N GLY A 230 -3.26 -1.19 11.05
CA GLY A 230 -2.61 -0.28 12.00
C GLY A 230 -1.66 0.69 11.30
N VAL A 231 -0.94 0.21 10.29
CA VAL A 231 -0.01 1.02 9.50
C VAL A 231 -0.74 1.97 8.57
N LEU A 232 -1.69 1.45 7.78
CA LEU A 232 -2.48 2.26 6.86
C LEU A 232 -3.25 3.35 7.60
N PHE A 233 -3.76 3.03 8.80
CA PHE A 233 -4.43 3.99 9.66
C PHE A 233 -3.47 5.03 10.24
N ALA A 234 -2.25 4.65 10.63
CA ALA A 234 -1.23 5.60 11.06
C ALA A 234 -0.82 6.57 9.92
N ILE A 235 -0.74 6.08 8.68
CA ILE A 235 -0.53 6.92 7.48
C ILE A 235 -1.70 7.90 7.32
N GLN A 236 -2.93 7.40 7.40
CA GLN A 236 -4.13 8.21 7.26
C GLN A 236 -4.17 9.34 8.29
N LEU A 237 -3.87 9.03 9.55
CA LEU A 237 -3.77 10.02 10.61
C LEU A 237 -2.70 11.06 10.31
N GLN A 238 -1.49 10.63 9.92
CA GLN A 238 -0.40 11.55 9.59
C GLN A 238 -0.79 12.50 8.44
N GLN A 239 -1.43 12.00 7.38
CA GLN A 239 -1.89 12.84 6.26
C GLN A 239 -2.98 13.84 6.68
N VAL A 240 -3.91 13.44 7.56
CA VAL A 240 -4.91 14.35 8.14
C VAL A 240 -4.23 15.43 8.97
N PHE A 241 -3.23 15.07 9.78
CA PHE A 241 -2.46 16.02 10.57
C PHE A 241 -1.65 16.99 9.70
N GLU A 242 -0.94 16.52 8.68
CA GLU A 242 -0.17 17.37 7.76
C GLU A 242 -1.06 18.37 7.02
N LYS A 243 -2.22 17.92 6.49
CA LYS A 243 -3.21 18.83 5.90
C LYS A 243 -3.76 19.84 6.90
N SER A 244 -3.94 19.45 8.17
CA SER A 244 -4.36 20.38 9.22
C SER A 244 -3.27 21.40 9.60
N LEU A 245 -1.99 21.00 9.51
CA LEU A 245 -0.83 21.88 9.72
C LEU A 245 -0.63 22.86 8.56
N ASP A 246 -0.90 22.46 7.32
CA ASP A 246 -0.91 23.38 6.16
C ASP A 246 -2.05 24.40 6.24
N LEU A 247 -3.22 24.02 6.76
CA LEU A 247 -4.26 25.00 7.11
C LEU A 247 -3.75 26.01 8.16
N ASN A 248 -2.95 25.56 9.13
CA ASN A 248 -2.34 26.43 10.14
C ASN A 248 -1.16 27.25 9.61
N ALA A 249 -0.48 26.86 8.52
CA ALA A 249 0.55 27.70 7.90
C ALA A 249 -0.02 28.97 7.26
N THR A 250 -1.32 29.03 7.02
CA THR A 250 -2.04 30.22 6.53
C THR A 250 -2.61 31.07 7.68
N PHE A 251 -2.51 30.62 8.93
CA PHE A 251 -2.95 31.36 10.12
C PHE A 251 -1.80 31.52 11.12
N GLY A 252 -1.33 32.75 11.28
CA GLY A 252 -0.11 33.10 12.02
C GLY A 252 0.15 32.34 13.33
N GLN A 253 1.42 31.98 13.50
CA GLN A 253 2.13 31.72 14.76
C GLN A 253 1.73 30.51 15.64
N ILE A 254 1.19 29.41 15.09
CA ILE A 254 1.10 28.16 15.87
C ILE A 254 2.08 27.11 15.32
N LYS A 255 3.20 26.89 16.02
CA LYS A 255 4.12 25.76 15.78
C LYS A 255 3.81 24.64 16.78
N CYS A 256 3.20 23.56 16.30
CA CYS A 256 3.01 22.33 17.09
C CYS A 256 4.26 21.45 16.92
N LEU A 257 4.97 21.16 18.02
CA LEU A 257 6.19 20.32 18.00
C LEU A 257 5.96 18.95 18.64
N THR A 258 6.17 17.91 17.81
CA THR A 258 6.55 16.51 18.07
C THR A 258 5.51 15.55 18.69
N VAL A 259 5.28 14.43 17.98
CA VAL A 259 4.56 13.23 18.46
C VAL A 259 5.51 12.04 18.50
N GLY A 260 5.67 11.41 19.68
CA GLY A 260 6.36 10.13 19.85
C GLY A 260 5.36 8.97 19.89
N MET A 261 5.60 7.91 19.10
CA MET A 261 4.81 6.68 19.14
C MET A 261 5.23 5.79 20.32
N PHE A 262 4.28 5.34 21.15
CA PHE A 262 4.46 4.22 22.08
C PHE A 262 3.50 3.07 21.72
N LYS A 263 4.02 1.83 21.69
CA LYS A 263 3.25 0.59 21.49
C LYS A 263 2.37 0.30 22.71
N ALA A 264 1.10 -0.05 22.50
CA ALA A 264 0.28 -0.73 23.49
C ALA A 264 0.24 -2.23 23.18
N TYR A 265 0.68 -3.06 24.14
CA TYR A 265 0.48 -4.51 24.11
C TYR A 265 -0.96 -4.82 24.54
N ALA A 266 -1.68 -5.60 23.75
CA ALA A 266 -3.00 -6.12 24.11
C ALA A 266 -2.82 -7.34 25.03
N GLY A 267 -3.02 -7.13 26.33
CA GLY A 267 -3.02 -8.19 27.34
C GLY A 267 -3.44 -7.62 28.69
N GLY A 268 -4.74 -7.49 28.93
CA GLY A 268 -5.29 -7.05 30.22
C GLY A 268 -6.77 -6.65 30.11
N ASP A 269 -7.60 -7.29 30.94
CA ASP A 269 -9.05 -7.13 31.00
C ASP A 269 -9.48 -5.69 31.33
N HIS A 270 -9.98 -4.96 30.33
CA HIS A 270 -10.64 -3.66 30.51
C HIS A 270 -12.04 -3.67 29.89
N GLU A 271 -12.90 -4.51 30.46
CA GLU A 271 -14.34 -4.61 30.18
C GLU A 271 -15.12 -3.28 30.36
N PRO A 272 -14.82 -2.39 31.33
CA PRO A 272 -15.61 -1.18 31.56
C PRO A 272 -15.53 -0.14 30.42
N ILE A 273 -14.39 -0.07 29.71
CA ILE A 273 -14.14 0.93 28.65
C ILE A 273 -14.89 0.54 27.37
N ARG A 274 -15.01 -0.76 27.07
CA ARG A 274 -15.78 -1.27 25.93
C ARG A 274 -17.26 -0.91 26.03
N GLN A 275 -17.84 -1.00 27.23
CA GLN A 275 -19.28 -0.80 27.45
C GLN A 275 -19.68 0.67 27.40
N GLN A 276 -18.84 1.59 27.87
CA GLN A 276 -19.09 3.04 27.75
C GLN A 276 -19.00 3.54 26.29
N LEU A 277 -18.07 3.02 25.49
CA LEU A 277 -17.91 3.43 24.09
C LEU A 277 -18.97 2.83 23.16
N SER A 278 -19.49 1.63 23.46
CA SER A 278 -20.61 1.02 22.74
C SER A 278 -21.93 1.78 22.88
N ASN A 279 -22.13 2.50 23.99
CA ASN A 279 -23.34 3.27 24.23
C ASN A 279 -23.32 4.67 23.58
N ALA A 280 -22.13 5.19 23.24
CA ALA A 280 -21.98 6.52 22.64
C ALA A 280 -22.07 6.51 21.10
N PHE A 281 -21.81 5.38 20.44
CA PHE A 281 -21.84 5.26 18.99
C PHE A 281 -22.62 4.01 18.56
N SER A 282 -23.79 4.21 17.95
CA SER A 282 -24.57 3.18 17.25
C SER A 282 -23.84 2.71 15.98
N LEU A 283 -22.71 2.02 16.12
CA LEU A 283 -21.97 1.45 14.99
C LEU A 283 -21.58 -0.02 15.29
N ARG A 284 -21.87 -0.88 14.31
CA ARG A 284 -21.68 -2.35 14.35
C ARG A 284 -20.19 -2.73 14.56
N PRO A 285 -19.90 -3.95 15.07
CA PRO A 285 -18.70 -4.21 15.85
C PRO A 285 -17.53 -4.67 14.97
N LEU A 286 -16.50 -3.84 14.83
CA LEU A 286 -15.11 -4.24 14.56
C LEU A 286 -14.21 -2.98 14.60
N LEU A 287 -14.11 -2.35 15.77
CA LEU A 287 -13.10 -1.32 16.02
C LEU A 287 -12.16 -1.82 17.12
N ILE A 288 -10.91 -2.08 16.74
CA ILE A 288 -9.79 -2.18 17.69
C ILE A 288 -9.39 -0.73 17.99
N LEU A 289 -9.71 -0.25 19.20
CA LEU A 289 -9.28 1.07 19.66
C LEU A 289 -7.79 1.03 20.03
N PHE A 290 -6.97 1.79 19.31
CA PHE A 290 -5.63 2.18 19.77
C PHE A 290 -5.75 3.53 20.49
N CYS A 291 -5.43 3.57 21.79
CA CYS A 291 -5.34 4.83 22.54
C CYS A 291 -3.99 5.50 22.23
N ILE A 292 -4.03 6.65 21.56
CA ILE A 292 -2.84 7.50 21.34
C ILE A 292 -2.85 8.59 22.41
N ASN A 293 -1.82 8.65 23.24
CA ASN A 293 -1.59 9.80 24.12
C ASN A 293 -0.99 10.94 23.28
N ILE A 294 -1.79 11.99 23.00
CA ILE A 294 -1.34 13.19 22.31
C ILE A 294 -0.98 14.25 23.37
N THR A 295 0.28 14.66 23.45
CA THR A 295 0.67 15.83 24.25
C THR A 295 0.65 17.06 23.34
N VAL A 296 -0.29 17.98 23.59
CA VAL A 296 -0.37 19.26 22.87
C VAL A 296 0.39 20.32 23.65
N VAL A 297 1.44 20.90 23.07
CA VAL A 297 2.14 22.06 23.64
C VAL A 297 1.70 23.30 22.86
N VAL A 298 1.01 24.22 23.53
CA VAL A 298 0.62 25.52 22.97
C VAL A 298 1.60 26.57 23.48
N ALA A 299 2.25 27.30 22.57
CA ALA A 299 3.05 28.47 22.90
C ALA A 299 2.32 29.73 22.42
N ASP A 300 1.99 30.60 23.36
CA ASP A 300 1.60 31.99 23.11
C ASP A 300 2.73 32.90 23.63
N GLY A 301 2.96 34.03 22.98
CA GLY A 301 4.13 34.92 23.17
C GLY A 301 4.80 34.84 24.54
N ASN A 302 6.00 34.27 24.57
CA ASN A 302 6.92 34.14 25.72
C ASN A 302 6.43 33.36 26.97
N LYS A 303 5.37 32.55 26.90
CA LYS A 303 5.08 31.54 27.94
C LYS A 303 4.82 30.15 27.37
N LEU A 304 5.68 29.21 27.74
CA LEU A 304 5.42 27.77 27.66
C LEU A 304 4.37 27.42 28.71
N ILE A 305 3.17 27.01 28.30
CA ILE A 305 2.19 26.40 29.21
C ILE A 305 2.50 24.91 29.23
N GLN A 306 3.29 24.49 30.21
CA GLN A 306 3.51 23.07 30.49
C GLN A 306 2.44 22.65 31.50
N THR A 307 1.56 21.73 31.12
CA THR A 307 0.58 21.16 32.06
C THR A 307 1.33 20.23 33.01
N GLN A 308 1.46 20.63 34.28
CA GLN A 308 1.92 19.74 35.34
C GLN A 308 0.76 18.87 35.85
N HIS A 309 1.11 17.67 36.28
CA HIS A 309 0.21 16.66 36.80
C HIS A 309 -0.56 17.21 38.02
N GLY A 310 -1.85 17.50 37.86
CA GLY A 310 -2.68 17.96 39.00
C GLY A 310 -3.99 18.68 38.67
N ASP A 311 -4.10 19.36 37.54
CA ASP A 311 -5.31 20.16 37.25
C ASP A 311 -6.33 19.41 36.36
N LYS A 312 -7.57 19.38 36.83
CA LYS A 312 -8.73 18.76 36.16
C LYS A 312 -9.24 19.67 35.04
N GLU A 313 -9.33 19.12 33.83
CA GLU A 313 -9.86 19.75 32.61
C GLU A 313 -9.19 21.07 32.19
N VAL A 314 -8.39 21.03 31.11
CA VAL A 314 -8.09 22.23 30.34
C VAL A 314 -9.11 22.33 29.21
N LYS A 315 -10.01 23.32 29.28
CA LYS A 315 -10.91 23.71 28.18
C LYS A 315 -10.31 24.90 27.45
N ILE A 316 -9.86 24.69 26.22
CA ILE A 316 -9.55 25.79 25.31
C ILE A 316 -10.72 25.88 24.33
N VAL A 317 -11.50 26.95 24.44
CA VAL A 317 -12.59 27.28 23.52
C VAL A 317 -12.14 28.49 22.71
N ARG A 318 -12.01 28.33 21.39
CA ARG A 318 -11.92 29.47 20.47
C ARG A 318 -12.97 29.32 19.38
N GLU A 319 -13.63 30.43 19.09
CA GLU A 319 -14.62 30.55 18.02
C GLU A 319 -13.92 31.15 16.79
N PHE A 320 -14.01 30.50 15.63
CA PHE A 320 -13.39 31.01 14.40
C PHE A 320 -14.29 30.69 13.19
N ASN A 321 -14.75 31.73 12.48
CA ASN A 321 -15.62 31.64 11.30
C ASN A 321 -16.84 30.70 11.46
N GLY A 322 -17.55 30.79 12.58
CA GLY A 322 -18.77 30.01 12.83
C GLY A 322 -18.55 28.54 13.19
N ALA A 323 -17.30 28.06 13.25
CA ALA A 323 -16.92 26.76 13.80
C ALA A 323 -16.32 26.94 15.21
N GLU A 324 -16.82 26.13 16.15
CA GLU A 324 -16.38 26.15 17.55
C GLU A 324 -15.36 25.03 17.76
N LEU A 325 -14.11 25.38 18.07
CA LEU A 325 -13.05 24.40 18.29
C LEU A 325 -12.88 24.18 19.78
N LYS A 326 -13.22 22.96 20.25
CA LYS A 326 -13.25 22.61 21.67
C LYS A 326 -12.30 21.45 21.95
N VAL A 327 -11.14 21.77 22.50
CA VAL A 327 -10.17 20.77 22.95
C VAL A 327 -10.41 20.49 24.42
N THR A 328 -10.71 19.23 24.76
CA THR A 328 -10.92 18.79 26.15
C THR A 328 -9.87 17.72 26.47
N ALA A 329 -8.94 18.04 27.37
CA ALA A 329 -7.97 17.06 27.87
C ALA A 329 -8.43 16.54 29.24
N SER A 330 -8.62 15.22 29.36
CA SER A 330 -8.83 14.54 30.63
C SER A 330 -7.58 13.71 30.96
N VAL A 331 -7.03 13.89 32.16
CA VAL A 331 -5.87 13.10 32.60
C VAL A 331 -6.38 11.75 33.10
N GLY A 332 -6.24 10.74 32.24
CA GLY A 332 -6.64 9.36 32.49
C GLY A 332 -6.66 8.57 31.18
N ASN A 333 -5.46 8.30 30.63
CA ASN A 333 -5.18 7.43 29.48
C ASN A 333 -5.92 7.67 28.14
N VAL A 334 -6.71 8.74 28.00
CA VAL A 334 -7.38 9.07 26.73
C VAL A 334 -7.32 10.57 26.48
N VAL A 335 -6.59 10.97 25.44
CA VAL A 335 -6.67 12.32 24.87
C VAL A 335 -7.61 12.26 23.68
N SER A 336 -8.86 12.69 23.86
CA SER A 336 -9.84 12.79 22.78
C SER A 336 -9.81 14.21 22.20
N VAL A 337 -9.44 14.35 20.93
CA VAL A 337 -9.58 15.61 20.18
C VAL A 337 -10.85 15.52 19.35
N CYS A 338 -11.89 16.26 19.72
CA CYS A 338 -13.13 16.38 18.94
C CYS A 338 -13.15 17.72 18.20
N ILE A 339 -13.30 17.67 16.87
CA ILE A 339 -13.50 18.86 16.03
C ILE A 339 -14.92 18.78 15.47
N TYR A 340 -15.76 19.76 15.76
CA TYR A 340 -17.10 19.87 15.17
C TYR A 340 -17.11 21.04 14.19
N ALA A 341 -17.57 20.79 12.96
CA ALA A 341 -18.03 21.84 12.07
C ALA A 341 -19.54 22.01 12.29
N LYS A 342 -19.99 23.20 12.64
CA LYS A 342 -21.42 23.54 12.64
C LYS A 342 -21.84 23.63 11.16
N GLN A 343 -22.89 22.91 10.76
CA GLN A 343 -23.52 23.10 9.45
C GLN A 343 -24.09 24.51 9.33
#